data_AF-A0A0S8HV02-F1
#
_entry.id   AF-A0A0S8HV02-F1
#
_cell.length_a   1.000
_cell.length_b   1.000
_cell.length_c   1.000
_cell.angle_alpha   90.00
_cell.angle_beta   90.00
_cell.angle_gamma   90.00
#
_symmetry.space_group_name_H-M   'P 1'
#
loop_
_entity.id
_entity.type
_entity.pdbx_description
1 polymer ?
#
loop_
_entity_poly.entity_id
_entity_poly.type
_entity_poly.pdbx_seq_one_letter_code
_entity_poly.pdbx_strand_id
1 'polypeptide(L)'
;MGESVLLLKEEDVLEVLEGAYDMHCHAYPDPLIDTGWDQIQVTKAATDIGMAGVTFKAHTFPTAATVPFVNQVVSQYARSMEVEPAQAIGGIVLNNYVGGLNPESVEMSARLGGKVVWLPSHDSAHHNRVIGEPGG
;
A
#
# COMPACT_ATOMS: atom_id res chain seq x y z
N MET A 1 -6.58 -10.44 -40.93
CA MET A 1 -7.42 -9.93 -39.83
C MET A 1 -6.46 -9.23 -38.89
N GLY A 2 -6.31 -7.92 -39.04
CA GLY A 2 -5.41 -7.14 -38.20
C GLY A 2 -6.10 -6.85 -36.88
N GLU A 3 -5.46 -7.18 -35.76
CA GLU A 3 -5.96 -6.80 -34.45
C GLU A 3 -5.97 -5.27 -34.37
N SER A 4 -7.15 -4.69 -34.07
CA SER A 4 -7.26 -3.28 -33.75
C SER A 4 -6.75 -3.08 -32.33
N VAL A 5 -5.67 -2.33 -32.17
CA VAL A 5 -5.20 -1.91 -30.84
C VAL A 5 -6.17 -0.85 -30.30
N LEU A 6 -6.81 -1.15 -29.19
CA LEU A 6 -7.56 -0.16 -28.40
C LEU A 6 -6.55 0.66 -27.58
N LEU A 7 -6.54 1.96 -27.80
CA LEU A 7 -5.78 2.90 -26.97
C LEU A 7 -6.67 3.32 -25.80
N LEU A 8 -6.22 3.06 -24.58
CA LEU A 8 -6.86 3.55 -23.36
C LEU A 8 -6.61 5.06 -23.24
N LYS A 9 -7.69 5.81 -23.00
CA LYS A 9 -7.64 7.22 -22.62
C LYS A 9 -7.69 7.36 -21.10
N GLU A 10 -7.37 8.55 -20.62
CA GLU A 10 -7.46 8.88 -19.20
C GLU A 10 -8.88 8.67 -18.64
N GLU A 11 -9.90 9.07 -19.40
CA GLU A 11 -11.31 8.85 -19.07
C GLU A 11 -11.64 7.37 -18.84
N ASP A 12 -11.13 6.49 -19.71
CA ASP A 12 -11.33 5.04 -19.60
C ASP A 12 -10.64 4.48 -18.33
N VAL A 13 -9.52 5.07 -17.92
CA VAL A 13 -8.80 4.68 -16.70
C VAL A 13 -9.56 5.16 -15.46
N LEU A 14 -10.02 6.41 -15.44
CA LEU A 14 -10.75 6.96 -14.30
C LEU A 14 -12.06 6.20 -14.04
N GLU A 15 -12.77 5.79 -15.09
CA GLU A 15 -13.98 4.96 -14.96
C GLU A 15 -13.69 3.63 -14.24
N VAL A 16 -12.57 2.96 -14.56
CA VAL A 16 -12.21 1.68 -13.95
C VAL A 16 -11.71 1.83 -12.51
N LEU A 17 -11.19 3.01 -12.15
CA LEU A 17 -10.71 3.29 -10.80
C LEU A 17 -11.84 3.61 -9.81
N GLU A 18 -13.02 4.01 -10.28
CA GLU A 18 -14.17 4.26 -9.41
C GLU A 18 -14.51 3.00 -8.59
N GLY A 19 -14.47 3.12 -7.26
CA GLY A 19 -14.68 2.01 -6.33
C GLY A 19 -13.56 0.95 -6.29
N ALA A 20 -12.46 1.14 -7.02
CA ALA A 20 -11.35 0.19 -7.03
C ALA A 20 -10.45 0.30 -5.79
N TYR A 21 -9.72 -0.77 -5.51
CA TYR A 21 -8.63 -0.78 -4.52
C TYR A 21 -7.28 -0.97 -5.23
N ASP A 22 -6.31 -0.10 -4.93
CA ASP A 22 -4.91 -0.42 -5.19
C ASP A 22 -4.40 -1.35 -4.08
N MET A 23 -3.96 -2.54 -4.47
CA MET A 23 -3.59 -3.62 -3.55
C MET A 23 -2.13 -3.54 -3.08
N HIS A 24 -1.31 -2.67 -3.68
CA HIS A 24 0.12 -2.58 -3.35
C HIS A 24 0.68 -1.20 -3.67
N CYS A 25 0.68 -0.32 -2.67
CA CYS A 25 1.24 1.02 -2.77
C CYS A 25 2.40 1.22 -1.77
N HIS A 26 3.45 1.91 -2.20
CA HIS A 26 4.53 2.38 -1.35
C HIS A 26 4.40 3.88 -1.11
N ALA A 27 4.68 4.32 0.11
CA ALA A 27 4.68 5.73 0.50
C ALA A 27 5.53 5.96 1.75
N TYR A 28 5.94 7.20 2.00
CA TYR A 28 6.50 7.61 3.29
C TYR A 28 5.53 7.20 4.43
N PRO A 29 5.98 6.60 5.56
CA PRO A 29 7.31 6.75 6.17
C PRO A 29 8.33 5.62 5.99
N ASP A 30 8.29 4.81 4.93
CA ASP A 30 9.34 3.81 4.70
C ASP A 30 10.69 4.45 4.32
N PRO A 31 11.74 4.37 5.17
CA PRO A 31 13.03 5.01 4.89
C PRO A 31 13.78 4.37 3.73
N LEU A 32 13.38 3.17 3.27
CA LEU A 32 14.01 2.51 2.13
C LEU A 32 13.40 2.90 0.78
N ILE A 33 12.24 3.55 0.78
CA ILE A 33 11.51 3.88 -0.44
C ILE A 33 11.12 5.35 -0.41
N ASP A 34 11.76 6.15 -1.26
CA ASP A 34 11.30 7.52 -1.53
C ASP A 34 10.36 7.49 -2.74
N THR A 35 9.06 7.66 -2.50
CA THR A 35 8.06 7.80 -3.56
C THR A 35 7.73 9.26 -3.86
N GLY A 36 8.24 10.22 -3.06
CA GLY A 36 7.86 11.63 -3.10
C GLY A 36 6.50 11.97 -2.47
N TRP A 37 5.77 10.96 -1.96
CA TRP A 37 4.42 11.12 -1.40
C TRP A 37 4.29 10.34 -0.09
N ASP A 38 3.53 10.91 0.86
CA ASP A 38 3.14 10.21 2.09
C ASP A 38 1.80 9.48 1.96
N GLN A 39 1.53 8.56 2.90
CA GLN A 39 0.29 7.77 2.91
C GLN A 39 -0.98 8.64 2.93
N ILE A 40 -0.94 9.83 3.53
CA ILE A 40 -2.10 10.75 3.57
C ILE A 40 -2.31 11.36 2.19
N GLN A 41 -1.26 11.85 1.54
CA GLN A 41 -1.32 12.45 0.20
C GLN A 41 -1.86 11.44 -0.82
N VAL A 42 -1.35 10.21 -0.79
CA VAL A 42 -1.81 9.13 -1.69
C VAL A 42 -3.29 8.81 -1.45
N THR A 43 -3.71 8.65 -0.19
CA THR A 43 -5.10 8.28 0.11
C THR A 43 -6.08 9.42 -0.20
N LYS A 44 -5.64 10.69 -0.05
CA LYS A 44 -6.42 11.85 -0.53
C LYS A 44 -6.57 11.84 -2.05
N ALA A 45 -5.49 11.60 -2.79
CA ALA A 45 -5.57 11.50 -4.25
C ALA A 45 -6.51 10.38 -4.71
N ALA A 46 -6.48 9.22 -4.02
CA ALA A 46 -7.43 8.13 -4.26
C ALA A 46 -8.89 8.55 -3.97
N THR A 47 -9.10 9.34 -2.91
CA THR A 47 -10.43 9.91 -2.57
C THR A 47 -10.92 10.85 -3.67
N ASP A 48 -10.05 11.72 -4.19
CA ASP A 48 -10.40 12.73 -5.19
C ASP A 48 -10.85 12.12 -6.53
N ILE A 49 -10.39 10.92 -6.84
CA ILE A 49 -10.75 10.19 -8.06
C ILE A 49 -11.78 9.07 -7.82
N GLY A 50 -12.38 9.00 -6.63
CA GLY A 50 -13.47 8.06 -6.33
C GLY A 50 -13.05 6.60 -6.12
N MET A 51 -11.77 6.33 -5.84
CA MET A 51 -11.34 4.97 -5.47
C MET A 51 -11.88 4.57 -4.09
N ALA A 52 -12.10 3.28 -3.88
CA ALA A 52 -12.53 2.75 -2.58
C ALA A 52 -11.38 2.62 -1.58
N GLY A 53 -10.12 2.52 -2.02
CA GLY A 53 -8.99 2.50 -1.10
C GLY A 53 -7.64 2.13 -1.69
N VAL A 54 -6.64 2.14 -0.80
CA VAL A 54 -5.24 1.87 -1.12
C VAL A 54 -4.61 1.04 -0.01
N THR A 55 -3.88 -0.01 -0.38
CA THR A 55 -3.16 -0.88 0.55
C THR A 55 -1.69 -0.50 0.60
N PHE A 56 -1.21 -0.05 1.75
CA PHE A 56 0.18 0.35 1.93
C PHE A 56 1.07 -0.81 2.34
N LYS A 57 2.19 -0.95 1.63
CA LYS A 57 3.31 -1.85 1.97
C LYS A 57 4.52 -1.02 2.41
N ALA A 58 5.15 -1.44 3.50
CA ALA A 58 6.47 -0.95 3.91
C ALA A 58 7.40 -2.13 4.21
N HIS A 59 8.68 -1.98 3.91
CA HIS A 59 9.73 -2.96 4.10
C HIS A 59 10.24 -3.02 5.54
N THR A 60 10.03 -1.97 6.31
CA THR A 60 10.75 -1.69 7.56
C THR A 60 9.85 -1.65 8.80
N PHE A 61 8.54 -1.53 8.63
CA PHE A 61 7.56 -1.49 9.72
C PHE A 61 6.20 -2.00 9.25
N PRO A 62 5.31 -2.43 10.17
CA PRO A 62 3.94 -2.79 9.82
C PRO A 62 3.11 -1.53 9.54
N THR A 63 2.68 -1.34 8.29
CA THR A 63 1.76 -0.24 7.90
C THR A 63 0.41 -0.34 8.59
N ALA A 64 0.03 -1.51 9.12
CA ALA A 64 -1.11 -1.66 10.02
C ALA A 64 -1.09 -0.68 11.21
N ALA A 65 0.10 -0.23 11.66
CA ALA A 65 0.24 0.74 12.74
C ALA A 65 0.03 2.21 12.29
N THR A 66 0.24 2.53 11.01
CA THR A 66 0.14 3.91 10.51
C THR A 66 -1.24 4.22 9.93
N VAL A 67 -1.88 3.25 9.28
CA VAL A 67 -3.17 3.47 8.60
C VAL A 67 -4.34 3.95 9.47
N PRO A 68 -4.43 3.68 10.80
CA PRO A 68 -5.49 4.29 11.61
C PRO A 68 -5.42 5.83 11.62
N PHE A 69 -4.21 6.39 11.66
CA PHE A 69 -4.00 7.83 11.63
C PHE A 69 -4.25 8.41 10.24
N VAL A 70 -3.85 7.69 9.18
CA VAL A 70 -4.15 8.07 7.80
C VAL A 70 -5.66 8.17 7.58
N ASN A 71 -6.39 7.11 7.96
CA ASN A 71 -7.85 7.08 7.83
C ASN A 71 -8.54 8.19 8.63
N GLN A 72 -8.03 8.53 9.83
CA GLN A 72 -8.55 9.66 10.59
C GLN A 72 -8.43 10.99 9.82
N VAL A 73 -7.26 11.27 9.23
CA VAL A 73 -7.02 12.51 8.47
C VAL A 73 -7.83 12.53 7.18
N VAL A 74 -7.87 11.42 6.44
CA VAL A 74 -8.60 11.33 5.17
C VAL A 74 -10.10 11.43 5.38
N SER A 75 -10.64 10.85 6.45
CA SER A 75 -12.07 10.97 6.77
C SER A 75 -12.48 12.42 7.04
N GLN A 76 -11.62 13.21 7.71
CA GLN A 76 -11.85 14.64 7.92
C GLN A 76 -11.78 15.42 6.61
N TYR A 77 -10.82 15.07 5.75
CA TYR A 77 -10.66 15.66 4.42
C TYR A 77 -11.88 15.40 3.53
N ALA A 78 -12.29 14.14 3.38
CA ALA A 78 -13.44 13.74 2.56
C ALA A 78 -14.73 14.41 3.04
N ARG A 79 -14.94 14.49 4.38
CA ARG A 79 -16.08 15.22 4.96
C ARG A 79 -16.09 16.70 4.60
N SER A 80 -14.94 17.36 4.50
CA SER A 80 -14.86 18.78 4.11
C SER A 80 -15.19 19.02 2.63
N MET A 81 -15.12 17.97 1.82
CA MET A 81 -15.42 17.98 0.39
C MET A 81 -16.80 17.36 0.06
N GLU A 82 -17.53 16.86 1.08
CA GLU A 82 -18.78 16.13 0.92
C GLU A 82 -18.69 14.90 0.00
N VAL A 83 -17.57 14.18 0.07
CA VAL A 83 -17.33 12.93 -0.67
C VAL A 83 -17.05 11.76 0.28
N GLU A 84 -17.16 10.54 -0.23
CA GLU A 84 -16.79 9.33 0.51
C GLU A 84 -15.27 9.17 0.55
N PRO A 85 -14.65 8.85 1.70
CA PRO A 85 -13.21 8.68 1.81
C PRO A 85 -12.75 7.35 1.20
N ALA A 86 -11.63 7.39 0.48
CA ALA A 86 -10.88 6.17 0.20
C ALA A 86 -10.30 5.59 1.50
N GLN A 87 -10.30 4.27 1.63
CA GLN A 87 -9.79 3.58 2.81
C GLN A 87 -8.31 3.23 2.67
N ALA A 88 -7.47 3.72 3.59
CA ALA A 88 -6.11 3.22 3.76
C ALA A 88 -6.13 1.86 4.47
N ILE A 89 -5.50 0.86 3.85
CA ILE A 89 -5.37 -0.50 4.37
C ILE A 89 -3.89 -0.79 4.64
N GLY A 90 -3.60 -1.40 5.78
CA GLY A 90 -2.24 -1.74 6.20
C GLY A 90 -2.01 -3.24 6.30
N GLY A 91 -0.75 -3.61 6.46
CA GLY A 91 -0.31 -4.99 6.61
C GLY A 91 1.09 -5.09 7.20
N ILE A 92 1.78 -6.19 6.91
CA ILE A 92 3.16 -6.45 7.35
C ILE A 92 3.94 -7.23 6.30
N VAL A 93 5.16 -6.79 6.00
CA VAL A 93 6.12 -7.51 5.15
C VAL A 93 7.11 -8.22 6.06
N LEU A 94 7.26 -9.54 5.95
CA LEU A 94 8.11 -10.37 6.83
C LEU A 94 9.61 -10.27 6.52
N ASN A 95 10.09 -9.06 6.26
CA ASN A 95 11.51 -8.73 6.16
C ASN A 95 12.17 -8.71 7.56
N ASN A 96 13.50 -8.74 7.60
CA ASN A 96 14.29 -8.82 8.83
C ASN A 96 14.06 -7.62 9.76
N TYR A 97 13.76 -6.44 9.22
CA TYR A 97 13.45 -5.23 9.99
C TYR A 97 12.24 -5.38 10.94
N VAL A 98 11.31 -6.29 10.64
CA VAL A 98 10.13 -6.57 11.49
C VAL A 98 10.20 -7.94 12.17
N GLY A 99 11.39 -8.56 12.18
CA GLY A 99 11.65 -9.87 12.79
C GLY A 99 11.66 -11.06 11.83
N GLY A 100 11.60 -10.85 10.51
CA GLY A 100 11.64 -11.93 9.52
C GLY A 100 10.34 -12.73 9.46
N LEU A 101 10.44 -14.03 9.17
CA LEU A 101 9.32 -14.99 9.21
C LEU A 101 8.82 -15.25 10.65
N ASN A 102 8.28 -14.21 11.29
CA ASN A 102 7.84 -14.21 12.67
C ASN A 102 6.30 -14.21 12.76
N PRO A 103 5.66 -15.30 13.22
CA PRO A 103 4.21 -15.37 13.38
C PRO A 103 3.67 -14.42 14.47
N GLU A 104 4.45 -14.09 15.50
CA GLU A 104 4.02 -13.14 16.55
C GLU A 104 3.89 -11.73 15.97
N SER A 105 4.80 -11.32 15.09
CA SER A 105 4.70 -10.05 14.36
C SER A 105 3.43 -10.00 13.49
N VAL A 106 3.06 -11.12 12.86
CA VAL A 106 1.81 -11.23 12.09
C VAL A 106 0.59 -11.05 13.00
N GLU A 107 0.58 -11.71 14.17
CA GLU A 107 -0.53 -11.59 15.12
C GLU A 107 -0.71 -10.14 15.59
N MET A 108 0.39 -9.45 15.93
CA MET A 108 0.31 -8.05 16.34
C MET A 108 -0.18 -7.14 15.21
N SER A 109 0.28 -7.36 13.97
CA SER A 109 -0.24 -6.64 12.80
C SER A 109 -1.74 -6.87 12.60
N ALA A 110 -2.21 -8.12 12.74
CA ALA A 110 -3.63 -8.44 12.65
C ALA A 110 -4.47 -7.78 13.75
N ARG A 111 -3.95 -7.70 14.99
CA ARG A 111 -4.60 -7.01 16.12
C ARG A 111 -4.73 -5.50 15.91
N LEU A 112 -3.79 -4.89 15.19
CA LEU A 112 -3.89 -3.50 14.73
C LEU A 112 -4.89 -3.30 13.59
N GLY A 113 -5.44 -4.38 13.03
CA GLY A 113 -6.39 -4.34 11.92
C GLY A 113 -5.75 -4.57 10.55
N GLY A 114 -4.47 -4.96 10.49
CA GLY A 114 -3.79 -5.33 9.25
C GLY A 114 -4.54 -6.40 8.47
N LYS A 115 -4.57 -6.26 7.13
CA LYS A 115 -5.33 -7.13 6.22
C LYS A 115 -4.46 -7.94 5.27
N VAL A 116 -3.18 -7.62 5.17
CA VAL A 116 -2.25 -8.26 4.23
C VAL A 116 -0.96 -8.64 4.92
N VAL A 117 -0.46 -9.83 4.59
CA VAL A 117 0.86 -10.32 4.99
C VAL A 117 1.64 -10.60 3.71
N TRP A 118 2.79 -9.96 3.57
CA TRP A 118 3.73 -10.26 2.49
C TRP A 118 4.89 -11.10 3.03
N LEU A 119 5.30 -12.10 2.27
CA LEU A 119 6.53 -12.84 2.51
C LEU A 119 7.77 -11.91 2.32
N PRO A 120 8.96 -12.33 2.80
CA PRO A 120 10.17 -11.56 2.60
C PRO A 120 10.35 -11.17 1.14
N SER A 121 10.74 -9.91 0.91
CA SER A 121 11.04 -9.39 -0.43
C SER A 121 12.53 -9.10 -0.53
N HIS A 122 12.99 -8.02 0.12
CA HIS A 122 14.42 -7.67 0.21
C HIS A 122 15.22 -8.78 0.87
N ASP A 123 14.72 -9.33 1.98
CA ASP A 123 15.43 -10.39 2.71
C ASP A 123 15.15 -11.80 2.16
N SER A 124 14.51 -11.94 1.00
CA SER A 124 14.31 -13.27 0.42
C SER A 124 15.61 -13.83 -0.15
N ALA A 125 15.86 -15.12 0.09
CA ALA A 125 17.04 -15.81 -0.46
C ALA A 125 17.16 -15.67 -1.99
N HIS A 126 16.05 -15.58 -2.72
CA HIS A 126 16.09 -15.34 -4.16
C HIS A 126 16.52 -13.93 -4.51
N HIS A 127 15.96 -12.90 -3.84
CA HIS A 127 16.35 -11.51 -4.05
C HIS A 127 17.84 -11.32 -3.79
N ASN A 128 18.33 -11.73 -2.61
CA ASN A 128 19.74 -11.66 -2.23
C ASN A 128 20.66 -12.34 -3.25
N ARG A 129 20.29 -13.53 -3.72
CA ARG A 129 21.04 -14.22 -4.79
C ARG A 129 21.11 -13.40 -6.08
N VAL A 130 20.02 -12.75 -6.49
CA VAL A 130 19.96 -11.97 -7.73
C VAL A 130 20.79 -10.69 -7.62
N ILE A 131 20.77 -10.02 -6.47
CA ILE A 131 21.51 -8.76 -6.25
C ILE A 131 22.95 -8.96 -5.75
N GLY A 132 23.35 -10.20 -5.48
CA GLY A 132 24.70 -10.55 -5.02
C GLY A 132 24.95 -10.26 -3.54
N GLU A 133 23.90 -10.16 -2.74
CA GLU A 133 23.98 -9.98 -1.29
C GLU A 133 23.94 -11.33 -0.56
N PRO A 134 24.63 -11.46 0.59
CA PRO A 134 24.54 -12.64 1.42
C PRO A 134 23.21 -12.71 2.18
N GLY A 135 22.83 -13.91 2.60
CA GLY A 135 21.65 -14.14 3.46
C GLY A 135 20.43 -14.64 2.70
N GLY A 136 19.28 -14.59 3.38
CA GLY A 136 18.01 -15.18 2.93
C GLY A 136 17.34 -16.03 3.99
#